data_AF-A0A3D2IJS4-F1
#
_entry.id   AF-A0A3D2IJS4-F1
#
_cell.length_a   1.000
_cell.length_b   1.000
_cell.length_c   1.000
_cell.angle_alpha   90.00
_cell.angle_beta   90.00
_cell.angle_gamma   90.00
#
_symmetry.space_group_name_H-M   'P 1'
#
loop_
_entity.id
_entity.type
_entity.pdbx_description
1 polymer ?
#
loop_
_entity_poly.entity_id
_entity_poly.type
_entity_poly.pdbx_seq_one_letter_code
_entity_poly.pdbx_strand_id
1 'polypeptide(L)'
;LIFGVFLAGFIAQVVSTYLSNVGVENASIVGAVAKYAIIFFVVSLSLSQLNIGDELVSNAFLLLFGSVCLALGLAFGLGGKEWAARMIDKMSNRE
;
A
#
# COMPACT_ATOMS: atom_id res chain seq x y z
N LEU A 1 12.61 -7.89 -10.98
CA LEU A 1 12.08 -8.78 -9.90
C LEU A 1 12.98 -8.87 -8.67
N ILE A 2 14.25 -9.32 -8.77
CA ILE A 2 15.16 -9.52 -7.61
C ILE A 2 15.31 -8.26 -6.73
N PHE A 3 15.63 -7.12 -7.34
CA PHE A 3 15.76 -5.85 -6.62
C PHE A 3 14.49 -5.45 -5.89
N GLY A 4 13.32 -5.67 -6.51
CA GLY A 4 12.03 -5.33 -5.91
C GLY A 4 11.65 -6.21 -4.72
N VAL A 5 12.01 -7.50 -4.73
CA VAL A 5 11.82 -8.39 -3.56
C VAL A 5 12.75 -7.99 -2.41
N PHE A 6 14.00 -7.60 -2.71
CA PHE A 6 14.92 -7.07 -1.71
C PHE A 6 14.39 -5.78 -1.09
N LEU A 7 13.94 -4.83 -1.92
CA LEU A 7 13.32 -3.59 -1.50
C LEU A 7 12.08 -3.84 -0.63
N ALA A 8 11.22 -4.80 -1.00
CA ALA A 8 10.06 -5.18 -0.20
C ALA A 8 10.44 -5.65 1.20
N GLY A 9 11.50 -6.48 1.31
CA GLY A 9 12.03 -6.92 2.60
C GLY A 9 12.58 -5.77 3.44
N PHE A 10 13.33 -4.86 2.82
CA PHE A 10 13.87 -3.68 3.49
C PHE A 10 12.77 -2.77 4.04
N ILE A 11 11.76 -2.44 3.22
CA ILE A 11 10.64 -1.60 3.64
C ILE A 11 9.82 -2.29 4.75
N ALA A 12 9.59 -3.60 4.66
CA ALA A 12 8.88 -4.34 5.69
C ALA A 12 9.58 -4.26 7.06
N GLN A 13 10.91 -4.38 7.06
CA GLN A 13 11.73 -4.24 8.27
C GLN A 13 11.63 -2.82 8.83
N VAL A 14 11.85 -1.81 7.97
CA VAL A 14 11.72 -0.40 8.32
C VAL A 14 10.36 -0.15 8.98
N VAL A 15 9.25 -0.45 8.30
CA VAL A 15 7.89 -0.24 8.80
C VAL A 15 7.66 -0.96 10.14
N SER A 16 8.05 -2.23 10.25
CA SER A 16 7.87 -3.01 11.48
C SER A 16 8.67 -2.42 12.66
N THR A 17 9.90 -1.97 12.42
CA THR A 17 10.75 -1.35 13.44
C THR A 17 10.20 0.01 13.87
N TYR A 18 9.81 0.86 12.92
CA TYR A 18 9.20 2.14 13.23
C TYR A 18 7.92 1.97 14.06
N LEU A 19 7.00 1.10 13.63
CA LEU A 19 5.73 0.87 14.33
C LEU A 19 5.92 0.26 15.72
N SER A 20 6.87 -0.68 15.86
CA SER A 20 7.23 -1.26 17.15
C SER A 20 7.76 -0.18 18.11
N ASN A 21 8.56 0.76 17.62
CA ASN A 21 9.12 1.84 18.43
C ASN A 21 8.06 2.84 18.93
N VAL A 22 6.98 3.08 18.18
CA VAL A 22 5.86 3.94 18.62
C VAL A 22 4.80 3.19 19.43
N GLY A 23 5.03 1.91 19.75
CA GLY A 23 4.14 1.11 20.59
C GLY A 23 2.88 0.63 19.87
N VAL A 24 2.90 0.55 18.53
CA VAL A 24 1.76 0.03 17.76
C VAL A 24 1.72 -1.49 17.91
N GLU A 25 0.64 -1.99 18.52
CA GLU A 25 0.35 -3.43 18.57
C GLU A 25 0.21 -3.98 17.14
N ASN A 26 0.74 -5.17 16.87
CA ASN A 26 0.78 -5.78 15.53
C ASN A 26 1.65 -5.07 14.46
N ALA A 27 2.71 -4.35 14.85
CA ALA A 27 3.68 -3.76 13.92
C ALA A 27 4.19 -4.72 12.83
N SER A 28 4.42 -6.00 13.18
CA SER A 28 4.85 -7.05 12.25
C SER A 28 3.81 -7.34 11.15
N ILE A 29 2.51 -7.27 11.48
CA ILE A 29 1.43 -7.48 10.49
C ILE A 29 1.43 -6.34 9.49
N VAL A 30 1.57 -5.10 9.95
CA VAL A 30 1.62 -3.93 9.06
C VAL A 30 2.84 -3.99 8.13
N GLY A 31 4.01 -4.39 8.67
CA GLY A 31 5.19 -4.62 7.85
C GLY A 31 5.02 -5.75 6.84
N ALA A 32 4.34 -6.85 7.20
CA ALA A 32 4.02 -7.93 6.29
C ALA A 32 3.08 -7.48 5.16
N VAL A 33 2.04 -6.68 5.47
CA VAL A 33 1.14 -6.08 4.48
C VAL A 33 1.93 -5.20 3.51
N ALA A 34 2.84 -4.35 4.01
CA ALA A 34 3.70 -3.53 3.16
C ALA A 34 4.59 -4.39 2.24
N LYS A 35 5.18 -5.47 2.77
CA LYS A 35 5.97 -6.42 1.98
C LYS A 35 5.16 -6.99 0.82
N TYR A 36 3.98 -7.53 1.11
CA TYR A 36 3.13 -8.17 0.09
C TYR A 36 2.62 -7.17 -0.94
N ALA A 37 2.28 -5.94 -0.53
CA ALA A 37 1.91 -4.87 -1.45
C ALA A 37 3.02 -4.55 -2.46
N ILE A 38 4.27 -4.43 -1.99
CA ILE A 38 5.42 -4.15 -2.86
C ILE A 38 5.72 -5.35 -3.76
N ILE A 39 5.69 -6.59 -3.23
CA ILE A 39 5.92 -7.79 -4.05
C ILE A 39 4.86 -7.87 -5.16
N PHE A 40 3.59 -7.69 -4.82
CA PHE A 40 2.50 -7.68 -5.79
C PHE A 40 2.74 -6.64 -6.89
N PHE A 41 3.14 -5.43 -6.51
CA PHE A 41 3.47 -4.36 -7.44
C PHE A 41 4.69 -4.67 -8.34
N VAL A 42 5.74 -5.26 -7.77
CA VAL A 42 6.97 -5.62 -8.52
C VAL A 42 6.70 -6.77 -9.50
N VAL A 43 5.91 -7.76 -9.09
CA VAL A 43 5.50 -8.88 -9.95
C VAL A 43 4.69 -8.33 -11.12
N SER A 44 3.68 -7.51 -10.82
CA SER A 44 2.86 -6.79 -11.77
C SER A 44 3.66 -6.00 -12.82
N LEU A 45 4.62 -5.18 -12.37
CA LEU A 45 5.53 -4.45 -13.26
C LEU A 45 6.40 -5.38 -14.11
N SER A 46 6.84 -6.50 -13.55
CA SER A 46 7.66 -7.49 -14.27
C SER A 46 6.85 -8.20 -15.35
N LEU A 47 5.56 -8.47 -15.12
CA LEU A 47 4.65 -9.03 -16.13
C LEU A 47 4.46 -8.05 -17.30
N SER A 48 4.30 -6.76 -17.02
CA SER A 48 4.22 -5.73 -18.06
C SER A 48 5.50 -5.64 -18.90
N GLN A 49 6.69 -5.81 -18.29
CA GLN A 49 7.97 -5.83 -19.02
C GLN A 49 8.13 -7.02 -19.97
N LEU A 50 7.44 -8.14 -19.74
CA LEU A 50 7.57 -9.36 -20.55
C LEU A 50 6.81 -9.30 -21.89
N ASN A 51 6.01 -8.24 -22.14
CA ASN A 51 5.40 -7.94 -23.45
C ASN A 51 4.61 -9.13 -24.08
N ILE A 52 3.90 -9.92 -23.25
CA ILE A 52 3.02 -11.00 -23.74
C ILE A 52 1.62 -10.43 -23.95
N GLY A 53 1.23 -10.19 -25.20
CA GLY A 53 -0.15 -9.82 -25.59
C GLY A 53 -0.55 -8.40 -25.15
N ASP A 54 0.24 -7.41 -25.57
CA ASP A 54 0.30 -6.03 -25.11
C ASP A 54 -0.99 -5.38 -24.63
N GLU A 55 -2.04 -5.30 -25.44
CA GLU A 55 -3.17 -4.44 -25.05
C GLU A 55 -4.17 -5.15 -24.12
N LEU A 56 -4.55 -6.40 -24.41
CA LEU A 56 -5.60 -7.06 -23.65
C LEU A 56 -5.11 -7.45 -22.25
N VAL A 57 -3.88 -7.95 -22.14
CA VAL A 57 -3.29 -8.36 -20.87
C VAL A 57 -2.90 -7.15 -20.04
N SER A 58 -2.34 -6.09 -20.64
CA SER A 58 -2.02 -4.85 -19.94
C SER A 58 -3.28 -4.14 -19.44
N ASN A 59 -4.34 -4.05 -20.25
CA ASN A 59 -5.59 -3.43 -19.81
C ASN A 59 -6.29 -4.23 -18.71
N ALA A 60 -6.33 -5.56 -18.81
CA ALA A 60 -6.89 -6.39 -17.75
C ALA A 60 -6.09 -6.24 -16.45
N PHE A 61 -4.76 -6.18 -16.54
CA PHE A 61 -3.88 -5.96 -15.41
C PHE A 61 -4.11 -4.57 -14.79
N LEU A 62 -4.15 -3.51 -15.60
CA LEU A 62 -4.42 -2.14 -15.19
C LEU A 62 -5.78 -2.03 -14.49
N LEU A 63 -6.83 -2.64 -15.04
CA LEU A 63 -8.16 -2.63 -14.45
C LEU A 63 -8.19 -3.38 -13.12
N LEU A 64 -7.56 -4.55 -13.04
CA LEU A 64 -7.46 -5.31 -11.79
C LEU A 64 -6.72 -4.52 -10.72
N PHE A 65 -5.52 -4.05 -11.03
CA PHE A 65 -4.68 -3.27 -10.12
C PHE A 65 -5.38 -1.96 -9.71
N GLY A 66 -5.95 -1.25 -10.68
CA GLY A 66 -6.72 -0.03 -10.46
C GLY A 66 -7.93 -0.25 -9.55
N SER A 67 -8.65 -1.36 -9.72
CA SER A 67 -9.79 -1.71 -8.85
C SER A 67 -9.36 -1.96 -7.40
N VAL A 68 -8.23 -2.64 -7.19
CA VAL A 68 -7.68 -2.91 -5.86
C VAL A 68 -7.21 -1.61 -5.21
N CYS A 69 -6.46 -0.78 -5.94
CA CYS A 69 -6.03 0.53 -5.46
C CYS A 69 -7.22 1.42 -5.11
N LEU A 70 -8.26 1.44 -5.93
CA LEU A 70 -9.49 2.20 -5.68
C LEU A 70 -10.21 1.69 -4.42
N ALA A 71 -10.39 0.37 -4.31
CA ALA A 71 -11.05 -0.25 -3.15
C ALA A 71 -10.30 0.04 -1.84
N LEU A 72 -8.98 -0.07 -1.85
CA LEU A 72 -8.14 0.28 -0.71
C LEU A 72 -8.24 1.78 -0.39
N GLY A 73 -8.15 2.65 -1.39
CA GLY A 73 -8.28 4.10 -1.21
C GLY A 73 -9.62 4.48 -0.55
N LEU A 74 -10.71 3.86 -0.99
CA LEU A 74 -12.04 4.04 -0.39
C LEU A 74 -12.11 3.49 1.04
N ALA A 75 -11.56 2.30 1.29
CA ALA A 75 -11.52 1.69 2.62
C ALA A 75 -10.74 2.57 3.62
N PHE A 76 -9.57 3.07 3.23
CA PHE A 76 -8.76 3.99 4.04
C PHE A 76 -9.44 5.35 4.22
N GLY A 77 -10.04 5.91 3.16
CA GLY A 77 -10.72 7.21 3.22
C GLY A 77 -11.98 7.18 4.11
N LEU A 78 -12.80 6.14 3.98
CA LEU A 78 -13.99 5.95 4.82
C LEU A 78 -13.62 5.58 6.25
N GLY A 79 -12.64 4.68 6.45
CA GLY A 79 -12.18 4.29 7.79
C GLY A 79 -11.44 5.38 8.56
N GLY A 80 -10.84 6.35 7.86
CA GLY A 80 -10.19 7.52 8.44
C GLY A 80 -11.11 8.73 8.65
N LYS A 81 -12.38 8.65 8.22
CA LYS A 81 -13.31 9.79 8.18
C LYS A 81 -13.48 10.45 9.54
N GLU A 82 -13.74 9.69 10.61
CA GLU A 82 -13.94 10.28 11.93
C GLU A 82 -12.64 10.87 12.49
N TRP A 83 -11.49 10.26 12.20
CA TRP A 83 -10.19 10.79 12.62
C TRP A 83 -9.89 12.12 11.91
N ALA A 84 -10.15 12.20 10.60
CA ALA A 84 -10.02 13.44 9.84
C ALA A 84 -10.96 14.53 10.35
N ALA A 85 -12.22 14.19 10.63
CA ALA A 85 -13.19 15.14 11.19
C ALA A 85 -12.74 15.73 12.53
N ARG A 86 -12.24 14.89 13.45
CA ARG A 86 -11.69 15.35 14.74
C ARG A 86 -10.46 16.24 14.57
N MET A 87 -9.58 15.93 13.62
CA MET A 87 -8.38 16.72 13.36
C MET A 87 -8.74 18.11 12.82
N ILE A 88 -9.71 18.19 11.90
CA ILE A 88 -10.22 19.47 11.37
C ILE A 88 -10.86 20.30 12.48
N ASP A 89 -11.72 19.70 13.31
CA ASP A 89 -12.36 20.38 14.44
C ASP A 89 -11.32 20.94 15.43
N LYS A 90 -10.28 20.15 15.74
CA LYS A 90 -9.17 20.57 16.61
C LYS A 90 -8.34 21.71 16.01
N MET A 91 -8.24 21.82 14.69
CA MET A 91 -7.55 22.93 14.03
C MET A 91 -8.44 24.18 13.95
N SER A 92 -9.74 23.99 13.67
CA SER A 92 -10.70 25.08 13.58
C SER A 92 -10.99 25.73 14.94
N ASN A 93 -10.91 24.97 16.04
CA ASN A 93 -11.14 25.45 17.40
C ASN A 93 -9.88 26.04 18.06
N ARG A 94 -8.81 26.27 17.27
CA ARG A 94 -7.59 27.00 17.69
C ARG A 94 -7.57 28.45 17.23
N GLU A 95 -8.68 28.93 16.66
CA GLU A 95 -9.00 30.35 16.42
C GLU A 95 -10.17 30.76 17.31
#